data_AF-L0ACK1-F1
#
_entry.id   AF-L0ACK1-F1
#
_cell.length_a   1.000
_cell.length_b   1.000
_cell.length_c   1.000
_cell.angle_alpha   90.00
_cell.angle_beta   90.00
_cell.angle_gamma   90.00
#
_symmetry.space_group_name_H-M   'P 1'
#
loop_
_entity.id
_entity.type
_entity.pdbx_description
1 polymer ?
#
loop_
_entity_poly.entity_id
_entity_poly.type
_entity_poly.pdbx_seq_one_letter_code
_entity_poly.pdbx_strand_id
1 'polypeptide(L)'
;MSIDCNDKIVKIIESLIKKGLGKNCIESMLYFDYKISLNNKEFLNYYDIAFNCLYKIRNKEQENKDVCNNEIVKDIVLLIFKGYNEKTIKLKIYKKYSMHKSKNGEYIRLTLRDIDNYYEISKKCINYKKLSSEDI
;
A
#
# COMPACT_ATOMS: atom_id res chain seq x y z
N MET A 1 -10.31 -13.55 -9.66
CA MET A 1 -10.83 -12.42 -10.46
C MET A 1 -9.66 -11.78 -11.20
N SER A 2 -9.80 -11.51 -12.49
CA SER A 2 -8.79 -10.76 -13.26
C SER A 2 -8.79 -9.30 -12.81
N ILE A 3 -7.63 -8.80 -12.40
CA ILE A 3 -7.43 -7.40 -12.00
C ILE A 3 -7.45 -6.56 -13.28
N ASP A 4 -8.50 -5.76 -13.49
CA ASP A 4 -8.52 -4.80 -14.60
C ASP A 4 -7.97 -3.44 -14.14
N CYS A 5 -6.68 -3.22 -14.40
CA CYS A 5 -6.02 -1.94 -14.09
C CYS A 5 -6.40 -0.80 -15.05
N ASN A 6 -7.18 -1.08 -16.09
CA ASN A 6 -7.62 -0.08 -17.09
C ASN A 6 -9.04 0.42 -16.83
N ASP A 7 -9.74 -0.15 -15.84
CA ASP A 7 -11.04 0.35 -15.42
C ASP A 7 -10.98 1.84 -15.03
N LYS A 8 -11.98 2.61 -15.46
CA LYS A 8 -12.02 4.06 -15.29
C LYS A 8 -12.04 4.47 -13.82
N ILE A 9 -12.79 3.76 -12.97
CA ILE A 9 -12.88 4.02 -11.54
C ILE A 9 -11.54 3.71 -10.88
N VAL A 10 -10.91 2.59 -11.27
CA VAL A 10 -9.56 2.21 -10.82
C VAL A 10 -8.55 3.32 -11.13
N LYS A 11 -8.54 3.87 -12.35
CA LYS A 11 -7.64 4.98 -12.74
C LYS A 11 -7.89 6.27 -11.96
N ILE A 12 -9.14 6.58 -11.67
CA ILE A 12 -9.47 7.74 -10.83
C ILE A 12 -8.89 7.53 -9.43
N ILE A 13 -9.14 6.38 -8.81
CA ILE A 13 -8.64 6.07 -7.47
C ILE A 13 -7.10 6.06 -7.44
N GLU A 14 -6.42 5.46 -8.42
CA GLU A 14 -4.96 5.50 -8.55
C GLU A 14 -4.43 6.94 -8.51
N SER A 15 -5.06 7.85 -9.27
CA SER A 15 -4.69 9.26 -9.33
C SER A 15 -4.88 9.96 -7.98
N LEU A 16 -5.97 9.67 -7.27
CA LEU A 16 -6.24 10.25 -5.95
C LEU A 16 -5.28 9.69 -4.88
N ILE A 17 -4.91 8.41 -4.95
CA ILE A 17 -3.85 7.84 -4.09
C ILE A 17 -2.50 8.50 -4.38
N LYS A 18 -2.15 8.76 -5.65
CA LYS A 18 -0.91 9.48 -6.01
C LYS A 18 -0.88 10.92 -5.49
N LYS A 19 -2.02 11.62 -5.55
CA LYS A 19 -2.20 12.94 -4.90
C LYS A 19 -2.20 12.83 -3.37
N GLY A 20 -2.39 11.61 -2.87
CA GLY A 20 -2.21 11.24 -1.49
C GLY A 20 -3.41 11.51 -0.60
N LEU A 21 -4.58 11.40 -1.20
CA LEU A 21 -5.82 11.41 -0.45
C LEU A 21 -5.94 10.09 0.33
N GLY A 22 -6.37 10.20 1.58
CA GLY A 22 -6.72 9.04 2.40
C GLY A 22 -8.01 8.38 1.89
N LYS A 23 -8.20 7.11 2.22
CA LYS A 23 -9.31 6.28 1.76
C LYS A 23 -10.69 6.94 1.90
N ASN A 24 -11.03 7.47 3.07
CA ASN A 24 -12.33 8.12 3.31
C ASN A 24 -12.53 9.37 2.43
N CYS A 25 -11.44 10.10 2.15
CA CYS A 25 -11.48 11.28 1.30
C CYS A 25 -11.67 10.88 -0.17
N ILE A 26 -11.02 9.79 -0.60
CA ILE A 26 -11.23 9.22 -1.94
C ILE A 26 -12.70 8.78 -2.12
N GLU A 27 -13.26 8.07 -1.14
CA GLU A 27 -14.68 7.67 -1.15
C GLU A 27 -15.60 8.89 -1.32
N SER A 28 -15.34 9.95 -0.55
CA SER A 28 -16.09 11.20 -0.63
C SER A 28 -15.93 11.89 -1.99
N MET A 29 -14.71 11.99 -2.53
CA MET A 29 -14.47 12.61 -3.84
C MET A 29 -15.14 11.85 -4.98
N LEU A 30 -15.15 10.51 -4.93
CA LEU A 30 -15.85 9.69 -5.94
C LEU A 30 -17.32 10.08 -6.00
N TYR A 31 -17.97 10.23 -4.84
CA TYR A 31 -19.36 10.63 -4.76
C TYR A 31 -19.59 12.10 -5.18
N PHE A 32 -18.89 13.05 -4.56
CA PHE A 32 -19.17 14.47 -4.72
C PHE A 32 -18.65 15.05 -6.04
N ASP A 33 -17.43 14.72 -6.43
CA ASP A 33 -16.76 15.34 -7.58
C ASP A 33 -16.97 14.53 -8.86
N TYR A 34 -16.82 13.20 -8.77
CA TYR A 34 -16.92 12.32 -9.93
C TYR A 34 -18.35 11.80 -10.19
N LYS A 35 -19.29 12.05 -9.27
CA LYS A 35 -20.68 11.57 -9.34
C LYS A 35 -20.80 10.05 -9.47
N ILE A 36 -19.85 9.33 -8.87
CA ILE A 36 -19.81 7.87 -8.82
C ILE A 36 -20.32 7.44 -7.45
N SER A 37 -21.50 6.83 -7.42
CA SER A 37 -22.05 6.24 -6.20
C SER A 37 -21.66 4.76 -6.13
N LEU A 38 -20.92 4.39 -5.08
CA LEU A 38 -20.54 3.03 -4.76
C LEU A 38 -21.02 2.73 -3.35
N ASN A 39 -21.46 1.52 -3.09
CA ASN A 39 -21.58 1.06 -1.72
C ASN A 39 -20.17 0.80 -1.13
N ASN A 40 -20.10 0.66 0.19
CA ASN A 40 -18.82 0.48 0.88
C ASN A 40 -18.03 -0.73 0.33
N LYS A 41 -18.68 -1.87 0.10
CA LYS A 41 -18.03 -3.09 -0.40
C LYS A 41 -17.44 -2.90 -1.80
N GLU A 42 -18.17 -2.23 -2.69
CA GLU A 42 -17.70 -1.89 -4.03
C GLU A 42 -16.51 -0.94 -3.98
N PHE A 43 -16.61 0.12 -3.17
CA PHE A 43 -15.51 1.06 -2.98
C PHE A 43 -14.25 0.36 -2.45
N LEU A 44 -14.39 -0.50 -1.45
CA LEU A 44 -13.29 -1.30 -0.90
C LEU A 44 -12.62 -2.16 -1.97
N ASN A 45 -13.41 -2.80 -2.83
CA ASN A 45 -12.90 -3.64 -3.91
C ASN A 45 -12.14 -2.80 -4.96
N TYR A 46 -12.73 -1.70 -5.44
CA TYR A 46 -12.08 -0.80 -6.40
C TYR A 46 -10.82 -0.15 -5.82
N TYR A 47 -10.84 0.23 -4.54
CA TYR A 47 -9.67 0.76 -3.85
C TYR A 47 -8.55 -0.27 -3.78
N ASP A 48 -8.86 -1.52 -3.43
CA ASP A 48 -7.84 -2.57 -3.35
C ASP A 48 -7.23 -2.87 -4.72
N ILE A 49 -8.06 -2.96 -5.77
CA ILE A 49 -7.62 -3.12 -7.16
C ILE A 49 -6.69 -1.96 -7.55
N ALA A 50 -7.11 -0.71 -7.33
CA ALA A 50 -6.30 0.47 -7.67
C ALA A 50 -4.98 0.51 -6.90
N PHE A 51 -4.98 0.17 -5.61
CA PHE A 51 -3.77 0.08 -4.82
C PHE A 51 -2.82 -0.99 -5.37
N ASN A 52 -3.34 -2.17 -5.69
CA ASN A 52 -2.56 -3.26 -6.28
C ASN A 52 -1.97 -2.87 -7.64
N CYS A 53 -2.76 -2.25 -8.50
CA CYS A 53 -2.31 -1.76 -9.81
C CYS A 53 -1.23 -0.68 -9.68
N LEU A 54 -1.39 0.27 -8.74
CA LEU A 54 -0.44 1.35 -8.48
C LEU A 54 0.94 0.84 -8.04
N TYR A 55 0.94 -0.12 -7.11
CA TYR A 55 2.16 -0.67 -6.51
C TYR A 55 2.63 -1.97 -7.17
N LYS A 56 2.04 -2.35 -8.31
CA LYS A 56 2.36 -3.58 -9.06
C LYS A 56 2.30 -4.86 -8.19
N ILE A 57 1.37 -4.90 -7.24
CA ILE A 57 1.09 -6.10 -6.44
C ILE A 57 0.15 -6.97 -7.28
N ARG A 58 0.63 -8.11 -7.75
CA ARG A 58 -0.14 -9.00 -8.65
C ARG A 58 -0.04 -10.45 -8.20
N ASN A 59 -0.87 -11.33 -8.75
CA ASN A 59 -0.74 -12.78 -8.52
C ASN A 59 0.55 -13.39 -9.14
N LYS A 60 1.42 -12.60 -9.77
CA LYS A 60 2.72 -13.07 -10.25
C LYS A 60 3.76 -12.90 -9.16
N GLU A 61 4.34 -14.01 -8.72
CA GLU A 61 5.35 -14.08 -7.66
C GLU A 61 6.50 -13.09 -7.84
N GLN A 62 6.99 -12.92 -9.07
CA GLN A 62 8.15 -12.09 -9.37
C GLN A 62 7.92 -10.60 -9.08
N GLU A 63 6.72 -10.06 -9.39
CA GLU A 63 6.40 -8.64 -9.16
C GLU A 63 6.18 -8.36 -7.67
N ASN A 64 5.59 -9.31 -6.93
CA ASN A 64 5.46 -9.20 -5.48
C ASN A 64 6.81 -9.30 -4.76
N LYS A 65 7.76 -10.08 -5.29
CA LYS A 65 9.10 -10.20 -4.69
C LYS A 65 9.80 -8.85 -4.60
N ASP A 66 9.75 -8.02 -5.62
CA ASP A 66 10.42 -6.70 -5.60
C ASP A 66 9.81 -5.77 -4.56
N VAL A 67 8.47 -5.70 -4.51
CA VAL A 67 7.72 -4.88 -3.57
C VAL A 67 7.96 -5.35 -2.12
N CYS A 68 7.87 -6.65 -1.88
CA CYS A 68 8.10 -7.25 -0.56
C CYS A 68 9.58 -7.29 -0.17
N ASN A 69 10.49 -7.08 -1.12
CA ASN A 69 11.92 -6.99 -0.84
C ASN A 69 12.39 -5.59 -0.42
N ASN A 70 11.53 -4.57 -0.52
CA ASN A 70 11.81 -3.23 -0.05
C ASN A 70 12.19 -3.22 1.45
N GLU A 71 13.25 -2.48 1.80
CA GLU A 71 13.79 -2.45 3.17
C GLU A 71 12.77 -1.95 4.21
N ILE A 72 12.02 -0.90 3.87
CA ILE A 72 10.99 -0.32 4.75
C ILE A 72 9.85 -1.33 4.96
N VAL A 73 9.46 -2.04 3.90
CA VAL A 73 8.44 -3.11 3.99
C VAL A 73 8.91 -4.23 4.92
N LYS A 74 10.16 -4.70 4.78
CA LYS A 74 10.72 -5.75 5.65
C LYS A 74 10.73 -5.33 7.12
N ASP A 75 11.13 -4.10 7.39
CA ASP A 75 11.13 -3.54 8.74
C ASP A 75 9.73 -3.48 9.36
N ILE A 76 8.74 -3.02 8.58
CA ILE A 76 7.35 -3.00 9.02
C ILE A 76 6.87 -4.42 9.31
N VAL A 77 7.11 -5.37 8.40
CA VAL A 77 6.74 -6.77 8.58
C VAL A 77 7.35 -7.35 9.86
N LEU A 78 8.63 -7.07 10.14
CA LEU A 78 9.29 -7.50 11.38
C LEU A 78 8.61 -6.90 12.62
N LEU A 79 8.24 -5.62 12.58
CA LEU A 79 7.54 -4.98 13.70
C LEU A 79 6.12 -5.52 13.89
N ILE A 80 5.42 -5.90 12.81
CA ILE A 80 4.11 -6.58 12.89
C ILE A 80 4.29 -7.94 13.59
N PHE A 81 5.27 -8.74 13.19
CA PHE A 81 5.52 -10.05 13.84
C PHE A 81 5.97 -9.94 15.29
N LYS A 82 6.59 -8.83 15.68
CA LYS A 82 6.91 -8.51 17.09
C LYS A 82 5.69 -8.04 17.91
N GLY A 83 4.51 -7.95 17.31
CA GLY A 83 3.27 -7.58 18.00
C GLY A 83 3.10 -6.09 18.29
N TYR A 84 3.84 -5.21 17.61
CA TYR A 84 3.64 -3.76 17.77
C TYR A 84 2.32 -3.31 17.12
N ASN A 85 1.61 -2.38 17.75
CA ASN A 85 0.44 -1.77 17.14
C ASN A 85 0.81 -0.81 16.00
N GLU A 86 -0.13 -0.59 15.08
CA GLU A 86 0.05 0.22 13.86
C GLU A 86 0.63 1.62 14.14
N LYS A 87 0.08 2.35 15.11
CA LYS A 87 0.55 3.70 15.47
C LYS A 87 2.03 3.68 15.89
N THR A 88 2.42 2.68 16.67
CA THR A 88 3.81 2.51 17.13
C THR A 88 4.74 2.13 15.98
N ILE A 89 4.28 1.26 15.09
CA ILE A 89 5.04 0.87 13.89
C ILE A 89 5.33 2.11 13.03
N LYS A 90 4.28 2.86 12.67
CA LYS A 90 4.42 4.06 11.83
C LYS A 90 5.38 5.07 12.43
N LEU A 91 5.30 5.31 13.73
CA LEU A 91 6.21 6.20 14.44
C LEU A 91 7.66 5.71 14.40
N LYS A 92 7.90 4.41 14.61
CA LYS A 92 9.26 3.83 14.56
C LYS A 92 9.87 3.92 13.16
N ILE A 93 9.09 3.63 12.13
CA ILE A 93 9.53 3.77 10.73
C ILE A 93 9.80 5.23 10.39
N TYR A 94 8.90 6.14 10.79
CA TYR A 94 9.12 7.57 10.56
C TYR A 94 10.41 8.03 11.21
N LYS A 95 10.64 7.72 12.50
CA LYS A 95 11.88 8.09 13.20
C LYS A 95 13.13 7.48 12.58
N LYS A 96 13.05 6.21 12.15
CA LYS A 96 14.17 5.54 11.49
C LYS A 96 14.46 6.25 10.17
N TYR A 97 13.48 6.45 9.31
CA TYR A 97 13.73 6.88 7.94
C TYR A 97 13.64 8.40 7.69
N SER A 98 13.18 9.21 8.65
CA SER A 98 13.01 10.66 8.47
C SER A 98 14.29 11.42 8.15
N MET A 99 15.46 10.85 8.46
CA MET A 99 16.77 11.43 8.16
C MET A 99 17.76 10.41 7.59
N HIS A 100 17.29 9.25 7.11
CA HIS A 100 18.20 8.27 6.50
C HIS A 100 18.66 8.74 5.13
N LYS A 101 19.98 8.70 4.93
CA LYS A 101 20.57 8.81 3.61
C LYS A 101 20.47 7.46 2.91
N SER A 102 20.06 7.46 1.65
CA SER A 102 20.19 6.32 0.76
C SER A 102 21.66 5.94 0.62
N LYS A 103 21.96 4.78 0.04
CA LYS A 103 23.34 4.37 -0.27
C LYS A 103 24.07 5.37 -1.17
N ASN A 104 23.33 6.25 -1.86
CA ASN A 104 23.86 7.29 -2.74
C ASN A 104 23.99 8.65 -2.04
N GLY A 105 23.73 8.74 -0.73
CA GLY A 105 23.88 9.96 0.07
C GLY A 105 22.66 10.90 0.06
N GLU A 106 21.60 10.57 -0.67
CA GLU A 106 20.37 11.38 -0.75
C GLU A 106 19.44 11.10 0.44
N TYR A 107 18.86 12.15 1.04
CA TYR A 107 17.87 11.95 2.10
C TYR A 107 16.59 11.33 1.56
N ILE A 108 16.22 10.16 2.09
CA ILE A 108 14.92 9.55 1.81
C ILE A 108 13.90 10.28 2.68
N ARG A 109 13.27 11.33 2.12
CA ARG A 109 12.20 12.05 2.82
C ARG A 109 10.92 11.23 2.74
N LEU A 110 10.71 10.34 3.71
CA LEU A 110 9.42 9.67 3.87
C LEU A 110 8.41 10.61 4.54
N THR A 111 7.25 10.76 3.89
CA THR A 111 6.07 11.35 4.51
C THR A 111 5.34 10.29 5.34
N LEU A 112 4.48 10.72 6.27
CA LEU A 112 3.61 9.79 7.01
C LEU A 112 2.72 8.96 6.07
N ARG A 113 2.34 9.54 4.93
CA ARG A 113 1.57 8.89 3.88
C ARG A 113 2.33 7.76 3.20
N ASP A 114 3.62 7.96 2.91
CA ASP A 114 4.46 6.90 2.34
C ASP A 114 4.52 5.71 3.29
N ILE A 115 4.62 5.99 4.59
CA ILE A 115 4.63 4.97 5.64
C ILE A 115 3.28 4.24 5.72
N ASP A 116 2.15 4.95 5.59
CA ASP A 116 0.83 4.33 5.50
C ASP A 116 0.75 3.36 4.31
N ASN A 117 1.24 3.78 3.14
CA ASN A 117 1.29 2.92 1.95
C ASN A 117 2.20 1.71 2.16
N TYR A 118 3.40 1.89 2.70
CA TYR A 118 4.29 0.78 3.02
C TYR A 118 3.69 -0.17 4.05
N TYR A 119 2.87 0.33 4.99
CA TYR A 119 2.16 -0.50 5.96
C TYR A 119 1.09 -1.37 5.28
N GLU A 120 0.29 -0.80 4.38
CA GLU A 120 -0.68 -1.57 3.59
C GLU A 120 0.00 -2.62 2.71
N ILE A 121 1.09 -2.24 2.04
CA ILE A 121 1.93 -3.17 1.25
C ILE A 121 2.44 -4.31 2.14
N SER A 122 2.91 -4.00 3.35
CA SER A 122 3.45 -5.00 4.29
C SER A 122 2.42 -6.04 4.70
N LYS A 123 1.17 -5.62 4.96
CA LYS A 123 0.06 -6.55 5.24
C LYS A 123 -0.18 -7.51 4.06
N LYS A 124 -0.15 -7.00 2.83
CA LYS A 124 -0.28 -7.81 1.61
C LYS A 124 0.89 -8.78 1.45
N CYS A 125 2.12 -8.36 1.74
CA CYS A 125 3.31 -9.20 1.72
C CYS A 125 3.30 -10.33 2.76
N ILE A 126 2.75 -10.09 3.96
CA ILE A 126 2.58 -11.14 4.98
C ILE A 126 1.62 -12.22 4.47
N ASN A 127 0.48 -11.80 3.89
CA ASN A 127 -0.49 -12.74 3.34
C ASN A 127 0.10 -13.55 2.17
N TYR A 128 0.87 -12.91 1.29
CA TYR A 128 1.59 -13.60 0.21
C TYR A 128 2.55 -14.66 0.75
N LYS A 129 3.34 -14.36 1.78
CA LYS A 129 4.27 -15.35 2.38
C LYS A 129 3.55 -16.54 3.02
N LYS A 130 2.38 -16.32 3.63
CA LYS A 130 1.56 -17.42 4.18
C LYS A 130 1.03 -18.33 3.09
N LEU A 131 0.60 -17.76 1.97
CA LEU A 131 0.12 -18.51 0.80
C LEU A 131 1.26 -19.25 0.08
N SER A 132 2.48 -18.71 0.05
CA SER A 132 3.64 -19.41 -0.52
C SER A 132 4.23 -20.49 0.41
N SER A 133 3.80 -20.54 1.67
CA SER A 133 4.22 -21.56 2.64
C SER A 133 3.22 -22.72 2.76
N GLU A 134 2.21 -22.78 1.89
CA GLU A 134 1.32 -23.94 1.74
C GLU A 134 1.89 -25.02 0.79
N ASP A 135 3.13 -24.86 0.33
CA ASP A 135 3.90 -25.87 -0.43
C ASP A 135 5.07 -26.48 0.39
N ILE A 136 4.84 -26.82 1.67
CA ILE A 136 5.71 -27.73 2.44
C ILE A 136 4.86 -28.78 3.15
#